data_AF-A0A7K2IS34-F1
#
_entry.id   AF-A0A7K2IS34-F1
#
_cell.length_a   1.000
_cell.length_b   1.000
_cell.length_c   1.000
_cell.angle_alpha   90.00
_cell.angle_beta   90.00
_cell.angle_gamma   90.00
#
_symmetry.space_group_name_H-M   'P 1'
#
loop_
_entity.id
_entity.type
_entity.pdbx_description
1 polymer ?
#
loop_
_entity_poly.entity_id
_entity_poly.type
_entity_poly.pdbx_seq_one_letter_code
_entity_poly.pdbx_strand_id
1 'polypeptide(L)'
;MFRHPGRGPAFSIIALSIVLALVGCSSAEPEPPPDTEYTSELVSVFWVERQVRVVTLDRMIDEVGSDEVLVNMGGARELLFDQGIIVPEGGGEADVDWEAGYQDGDLDGYVVELDEDAWDTTIDFSRIDGALNDAMYHNEVTWCGDDVTGEEFVDAYMDVFQGAFDTHDAYEASVADHVDCGDGRI
;
A
#
# COMPACT_ATOMS: atom_id res chain seq x y z
N MET A 1 -3.47 56.70 -38.19
CA MET A 1 -3.62 57.73 -39.25
C MET A 1 -2.50 57.49 -40.27
N PHE A 2 -2.68 57.32 -41.58
CA PHE A 2 -3.82 57.28 -42.49
C PHE A 2 -3.38 56.42 -43.71
N ARG A 3 -4.31 55.57 -44.17
CA ARG A 3 -4.73 55.30 -45.58
C ARG A 3 -3.75 55.56 -46.72
N HIS A 4 -3.77 54.67 -47.72
CA HIS A 4 -3.85 54.94 -49.17
C HIS A 4 -4.24 53.61 -49.90
N PRO A 5 -4.67 53.60 -51.17
CA PRO A 5 -5.61 54.46 -51.90
C PRO A 5 -6.65 53.63 -52.72
N GLY A 6 -7.53 54.32 -53.46
CA GLY A 6 -8.77 53.75 -54.02
C GLY A 6 -8.76 53.20 -55.45
N ARG A 7 -9.98 53.02 -56.00
CA ARG A 7 -10.40 53.04 -57.41
C ARG A 7 -11.91 52.74 -57.51
N GLY A 8 -12.67 53.53 -58.28
CA GLY A 8 -14.05 53.19 -58.72
C GLY A 8 -14.02 52.18 -59.89
N PRO A 9 -15.12 51.90 -60.64
CA PRO A 9 -16.43 52.57 -60.72
C PRO A 9 -17.67 51.62 -60.80
N ALA A 10 -18.86 52.23 -60.99
CA ALA A 10 -20.03 51.78 -61.78
C ALA A 10 -20.99 50.66 -61.28
N PHE A 11 -22.24 51.10 -61.08
CA PHE A 11 -23.54 50.47 -61.38
C PHE A 11 -23.78 48.98 -61.05
N SER A 12 -24.77 48.71 -60.20
CA SER A 12 -25.93 47.86 -60.55
C SER A 12 -27.02 47.91 -59.49
N ILE A 13 -28.24 48.16 -59.94
CA ILE A 13 -29.48 48.07 -59.17
C ILE A 13 -30.11 46.70 -59.50
N ILE A 14 -30.88 46.19 -58.54
CA ILE A 14 -32.05 45.30 -58.65
C ILE A 14 -31.84 43.88 -58.12
N ALA A 15 -32.43 43.70 -56.93
CA ALA A 15 -33.11 42.55 -56.33
C ALA A 15 -33.34 41.30 -57.20
N LEU A 16 -33.21 40.10 -56.60
CA LEU A 16 -34.31 39.33 -55.99
C LEU A 16 -33.85 37.89 -55.71
N SER A 17 -34.48 37.28 -54.70
CA SER A 17 -34.77 35.84 -54.56
C SER A 17 -33.85 34.96 -53.70
N ILE A 18 -34.50 34.51 -52.63
CA ILE A 18 -34.18 33.50 -51.64
C ILE A 18 -33.92 32.13 -52.27
N VAL A 19 -32.86 31.43 -51.85
CA VAL A 19 -32.85 29.97 -51.65
C VAL A 19 -31.93 29.65 -50.47
N LEU A 20 -32.49 29.07 -49.40
CA LEU A 20 -31.74 28.38 -48.34
C LEU A 20 -31.07 27.13 -48.93
N ALA A 21 -29.76 27.01 -48.78
CA ALA A 21 -29.08 25.73 -48.84
C ALA A 21 -28.20 25.60 -47.59
N LEU A 22 -28.73 24.91 -46.58
CA LEU A 22 -27.96 24.43 -45.44
C LEU A 22 -27.08 23.28 -45.93
N VAL A 23 -25.80 23.55 -46.14
CA VAL A 23 -24.77 22.49 -46.23
C VAL A 23 -24.09 22.47 -44.87
N GLY A 24 -24.59 21.62 -43.97
CA GLY A 24 -23.92 21.34 -42.72
C GLY A 24 -22.65 20.53 -43.01
N CYS A 25 -21.49 21.16 -42.87
CA CYS A 25 -20.26 20.41 -42.66
C CYS A 25 -20.35 19.74 -41.29
N SER A 26 -20.76 18.47 -41.27
CA SER A 26 -20.58 17.61 -40.11
C SER A 26 -19.08 17.40 -39.94
N SER A 27 -18.45 18.28 -39.18
CA SER A 27 -17.18 17.96 -38.54
C SER A 27 -17.54 16.91 -37.50
N ALA A 28 -17.19 15.66 -37.74
CA ALA A 28 -17.21 14.66 -36.68
C ALA A 28 -16.28 15.20 -35.58
N GLU A 29 -16.84 15.44 -34.40
CA GLU A 29 -16.05 15.58 -33.19
C GLU A 29 -15.19 14.30 -33.09
N PRO A 30 -13.87 14.42 -32.79
CA PRO A 30 -13.09 13.24 -32.52
C PRO A 30 -13.76 12.52 -31.35
N GLU A 31 -14.05 11.23 -31.53
CA GLU A 31 -14.51 10.39 -30.43
C GLU A 31 -13.51 10.56 -29.28
N PRO A 32 -13.97 10.82 -28.04
CA PRO A 32 -13.07 10.78 -26.90
C PRO A 32 -12.33 9.43 -26.95
N PRO A 33 -11.02 9.39 -26.66
CA PRO A 33 -10.33 8.11 -26.55
C PRO A 33 -11.15 7.21 -25.63
N PRO A 34 -11.21 5.89 -25.88
CA PRO A 34 -11.95 4.99 -25.02
C PRO A 34 -11.51 5.30 -23.59
N ASP A 35 -12.48 5.60 -22.72
CA ASP A 35 -12.25 5.67 -21.30
C ASP A 35 -11.59 4.34 -20.96
N THR A 36 -10.26 4.35 -20.81
CA THR A 36 -9.59 3.27 -20.12
C THR A 36 -10.10 3.42 -18.71
N GLU A 37 -11.23 2.77 -18.43
CA GLU A 37 -11.56 2.28 -17.10
C GLU A 37 -10.34 1.47 -16.66
N TYR A 38 -9.34 2.17 -16.12
CA TYR A 38 -8.37 1.59 -15.21
C TYR A 38 -9.19 1.23 -13.97
N THR A 39 -9.87 0.10 -14.03
CA THR A 39 -10.50 -0.57 -12.89
C THR A 39 -9.47 -1.48 -12.19
N SER A 40 -8.18 -1.13 -12.27
CA SER A 40 -7.24 -1.62 -11.27
C SER A 40 -7.58 -0.84 -10.00
N GLU A 41 -8.33 -1.48 -9.11
CA GLU A 41 -8.51 -0.98 -7.75
C GLU A 41 -7.12 -0.97 -7.13
N LEU A 42 -6.47 0.20 -7.17
CA LEU A 42 -5.09 0.35 -6.72
C LEU A 42 -4.97 -0.19 -5.29
N VAL A 43 -3.99 -1.07 -5.08
CA VAL A 43 -3.69 -1.62 -3.77
C VAL A 43 -3.36 -0.48 -2.80
N SER A 44 -4.00 -0.49 -1.64
CA SER A 44 -3.79 0.54 -0.62
C SER A 44 -2.35 0.53 -0.13
N VAL A 45 -1.69 1.69 -0.08
CA VAL A 45 -0.34 1.83 0.52
C VAL A 45 -0.32 1.29 1.95
N PHE A 46 -1.36 1.55 2.74
CA PHE A 46 -1.45 1.09 4.12
C PHE A 46 -1.52 -0.44 4.22
N TRP A 47 -2.14 -1.09 3.22
CA TRP A 47 -2.17 -2.54 3.17
C TRP A 47 -0.77 -3.09 2.81
N VAL A 48 -0.08 -2.48 1.85
CA VAL A 48 1.29 -2.91 1.47
C VAL A 48 2.25 -2.76 2.66
N GLU A 49 2.20 -1.62 3.34
CA GLU A 49 3.03 -1.33 4.50
C GLU A 49 2.74 -2.31 5.64
N ARG A 50 1.47 -2.62 5.90
CA ARG A 50 1.08 -3.65 6.86
C ARG A 50 1.65 -5.01 6.49
N GLN A 51 1.52 -5.41 5.22
CA GLN A 51 1.97 -6.71 4.76
C GLN A 51 3.47 -6.89 4.97
N VAL A 52 4.29 -5.91 4.58
CA VAL A 52 5.74 -6.00 4.80
C VAL A 52 6.10 -6.01 6.28
N ARG A 53 5.40 -5.24 7.15
CA ARG A 53 5.64 -5.28 8.60
C ARG A 53 5.30 -6.64 9.21
N VAL A 54 4.17 -7.23 8.82
CA VAL A 54 3.70 -8.52 9.35
C VAL A 54 4.63 -9.65 8.96
N VAL A 55 5.02 -9.74 7.69
CA VAL A 55 5.96 -10.76 7.22
C VAL A 55 7.36 -10.54 7.80
N THR A 56 7.78 -9.30 8.00
CA THR A 56 9.06 -9.00 8.68
C THR A 56 9.01 -9.42 10.14
N LEU A 57 7.91 -9.16 10.86
CA LEU A 57 7.73 -9.58 12.25
C LEU A 57 7.75 -11.10 12.39
N ASP A 58 7.10 -11.81 11.48
CA ASP A 58 7.12 -13.28 11.41
C ASP A 58 8.56 -13.79 11.27
N ARG A 59 9.31 -13.21 10.33
CA ARG A 59 10.73 -13.55 10.12
C ARG A 59 11.60 -13.20 11.32
N MET A 60 11.34 -12.09 12.02
CA MET A 60 12.04 -11.73 13.26
C MET A 60 11.82 -12.79 14.34
N ILE A 61 10.59 -13.26 14.52
CA ILE A 61 10.27 -14.30 15.49
C ILE A 61 10.97 -15.61 15.13
N ASP A 62 11.00 -15.99 13.85
CA ASP A 62 11.68 -17.20 13.38
C ASP A 62 13.21 -17.15 13.58
N GLU A 63 13.83 -16.00 13.35
CA GLU A 63 15.29 -15.86 13.41
C GLU A 63 15.82 -15.57 14.83
N VAL A 64 15.12 -14.74 15.60
CA VAL A 64 15.56 -14.26 16.93
C VAL A 64 14.88 -15.04 18.05
N GLY A 65 13.62 -15.43 17.87
CA GLY A 65 12.78 -16.06 18.89
C GLY A 65 11.70 -15.11 19.41
N SER A 66 10.50 -15.67 19.67
CA SER A 66 9.33 -14.89 20.07
C SER A 66 9.52 -14.15 21.39
N ASP A 67 10.24 -14.72 22.35
CA ASP A 67 10.39 -14.12 23.67
C ASP A 67 11.13 -12.77 23.60
N GLU A 68 12.31 -12.75 22.97
CA GLU A 68 13.09 -11.53 22.80
C GLU A 68 12.32 -10.47 21.97
N VAL A 69 11.76 -10.88 20.83
CA VAL A 69 11.05 -9.98 19.92
C VAL A 69 9.84 -9.33 20.60
N LEU A 70 8.99 -10.12 21.26
CA LEU A 70 7.77 -9.64 21.89
C LEU A 70 8.07 -8.82 23.16
N VAL A 71 9.15 -9.09 23.87
CA VAL A 71 9.59 -8.24 25.00
C VAL A 71 9.95 -6.85 24.52
N ASN A 72 10.72 -6.74 23.44
CA ASN A 72 11.20 -5.48 22.89
C ASN A 72 10.05 -4.55 22.48
N MET A 73 8.92 -5.11 22.03
CA MET A 73 7.72 -4.36 21.65
C MET A 73 7.03 -3.62 22.80
N GLY A 74 7.31 -3.99 24.05
CA GLY A 74 6.61 -3.44 25.21
C GLY A 74 5.10 -3.64 25.13
N GLY A 75 4.32 -2.59 25.42
CA GLY A 75 2.86 -2.66 25.46
C GLY A 75 2.18 -2.83 24.09
N ALA A 76 2.89 -2.61 22.97
CA ALA A 76 2.31 -2.77 21.64
C ALA A 76 1.90 -4.23 21.36
N ARG A 77 2.62 -5.20 21.96
CA ARG A 77 2.31 -6.63 21.80
C ARG A 77 0.92 -7.00 22.30
N GLU A 78 0.44 -6.37 23.38
CA GLU A 78 -0.85 -6.70 24.00
C GLU A 78 -1.97 -6.53 22.97
N LEU A 79 -1.89 -5.47 22.15
CA LEU A 79 -2.85 -5.24 21.08
C LEU A 79 -2.75 -6.33 20.00
N LEU A 80 -1.55 -6.74 19.60
CA LEU A 80 -1.39 -7.76 18.57
C LEU A 80 -1.86 -9.14 19.05
N PHE A 81 -1.69 -9.45 20.34
CA PHE A 81 -2.29 -10.61 20.99
C PHE A 81 -3.83 -10.52 20.97
N ASP A 82 -4.38 -9.40 21.42
CA ASP A 82 -5.83 -9.19 21.47
C ASP A 82 -6.48 -9.29 20.09
N GLN A 83 -5.77 -8.90 19.03
CA GLN A 83 -6.27 -8.97 17.65
C GLN A 83 -5.97 -10.30 16.94
N GLY A 84 -5.33 -11.26 17.62
CA GLY A 84 -5.01 -12.56 17.03
C GLY A 84 -3.91 -12.52 15.96
N ILE A 85 -3.08 -11.47 15.96
CA ILE A 85 -1.92 -11.34 15.05
C ILE A 85 -0.73 -12.10 15.63
N ILE A 86 -0.57 -12.09 16.95
CA ILE A 86 0.37 -12.97 17.65
C ILE A 86 -0.43 -14.08 18.32
N VAL A 87 -0.10 -15.33 17.99
CA VAL A 87 -0.84 -16.52 18.44
C VAL A 87 0.10 -17.61 18.93
N PRO A 88 -0.33 -18.51 19.84
CA PRO A 88 0.49 -19.63 20.25
C PRO A 88 0.86 -20.54 19.07
N GLU A 89 2.11 -21.00 19.03
CA GLU A 89 2.53 -22.03 18.08
C GLU A 89 1.70 -23.30 18.29
N GLY A 90 1.12 -23.82 17.21
CA GLY A 90 0.20 -24.96 17.27
C GLY A 90 -1.26 -24.60 17.58
N GLY A 91 -1.56 -23.31 17.76
CA GLY A 91 -2.91 -22.75 17.93
C GLY A 91 -3.46 -22.83 19.35
N GLY A 92 -4.55 -22.10 19.59
CA GLY A 92 -5.21 -22.00 20.89
C GLY A 92 -5.41 -20.55 21.33
N GLU A 93 -5.89 -20.37 22.57
CA GLU A 93 -5.98 -19.05 23.18
C GLU A 93 -4.63 -18.72 23.83
N ALA A 94 -4.12 -17.51 23.60
CA ALA A 94 -2.96 -17.00 24.33
C ALA A 94 -3.34 -16.77 25.79
N ASP A 95 -2.71 -17.51 26.71
CA ASP A 95 -2.91 -17.37 28.16
C ASP A 95 -1.71 -16.61 28.75
N VAL A 96 -1.67 -15.29 28.51
CA VAL A 96 -0.62 -14.41 29.02
C VAL A 96 -1.16 -13.53 30.14
N ASP A 97 -0.60 -13.66 31.33
CA ASP A 97 -0.93 -12.79 32.47
C ASP A 97 -0.03 -11.55 32.47
N TRP A 98 -0.52 -10.47 31.86
CA TRP A 98 0.19 -9.18 31.81
C TRP A 98 0.44 -8.54 33.19
N GLU A 99 -0.31 -8.94 34.23
CA GLU A 99 -0.17 -8.40 35.59
C GLU A 99 0.87 -9.18 36.42
N ALA A 100 1.17 -10.44 36.07
CA ALA A 100 2.12 -11.30 36.79
C ALA A 100 3.58 -10.81 36.71
N GLY A 101 3.87 -9.89 35.80
CA GLY A 101 5.23 -9.46 35.47
C GLY A 101 5.95 -10.47 34.58
N TYR A 102 6.95 -10.00 33.84
CA TYR A 102 7.68 -10.79 32.86
C TYR A 102 8.85 -11.58 33.47
N GLN A 103 8.97 -12.85 33.11
CA GLN A 103 10.16 -13.69 33.26
C GLN A 103 10.68 -14.14 31.89
N ASP A 104 11.99 -14.32 31.80
CA ASP A 104 12.68 -14.84 30.61
C ASP A 104 12.05 -16.16 30.13
N GLY A 105 11.56 -16.19 28.89
CA GLY A 105 10.84 -17.32 28.29
C GLY A 105 9.32 -17.34 28.49
N ASP A 106 8.72 -16.36 29.17
CA ASP A 106 7.24 -16.29 29.32
C ASP A 106 6.54 -16.06 27.97
N LEU A 107 7.27 -15.51 26.99
CA LEU A 107 6.78 -15.23 25.64
C LEU A 107 7.42 -16.15 24.59
N ASP A 108 7.90 -17.32 24.99
CA ASP A 108 8.32 -18.39 24.06
C ASP A 108 7.12 -19.11 23.43
N GLY A 109 7.29 -19.55 22.19
CA GLY A 109 6.32 -20.40 21.49
C GLY A 109 5.13 -19.63 20.91
N TYR A 110 5.34 -18.39 20.50
CA TYR A 110 4.37 -17.60 19.75
C TYR A 110 4.84 -17.41 18.31
N VAL A 111 3.88 -17.28 17.39
CA VAL A 111 4.09 -17.05 15.96
C VAL A 111 3.19 -15.91 15.48
N VAL A 112 3.45 -15.39 14.28
CA VAL A 112 2.56 -14.43 13.64
C VAL A 112 1.50 -15.18 12.83
N GLU A 113 0.22 -14.80 12.99
CA GLU A 113 -0.84 -15.23 12.09
C GLU A 113 -0.78 -14.37 10.82
N LEU A 114 -0.41 -14.99 9.69
CA LEU A 114 -0.28 -14.30 8.41
C LEU A 114 -1.61 -14.23 7.63
N ASP A 115 -2.60 -15.05 7.98
CA ASP A 115 -3.94 -14.98 7.39
C ASP A 115 -4.73 -13.82 8.02
N GLU A 116 -4.80 -12.68 7.33
CA GLU A 116 -5.53 -11.48 7.79
C GLU A 116 -7.02 -11.79 8.06
N ASP A 117 -7.62 -12.79 7.39
CA ASP A 117 -9.01 -13.21 7.63
C ASP A 117 -9.21 -13.88 9.01
N ALA A 118 -8.13 -14.33 9.66
CA ALA A 118 -8.15 -14.92 11.00
C ALA A 118 -8.06 -13.87 12.12
N TRP A 119 -7.72 -12.62 11.80
CA TRP A 119 -7.56 -11.56 12.80
C TRP A 119 -8.90 -11.03 13.31
N ASP A 120 -8.91 -10.58 14.56
CA ASP A 120 -10.00 -9.73 15.04
C ASP A 120 -9.82 -8.31 14.48
N THR A 121 -10.60 -7.96 13.46
CA THR A 121 -10.60 -6.63 12.84
C THR A 121 -11.76 -5.76 13.36
N THR A 122 -12.25 -6.00 14.58
CA THR A 122 -13.32 -5.16 15.17
C THR A 122 -12.84 -3.76 15.52
N ILE A 123 -11.52 -3.57 15.67
CA ILE A 123 -10.90 -2.25 15.84
C ILE A 123 -10.46 -1.66 14.50
N ASP A 124 -10.10 -0.38 14.53
CA ASP A 124 -9.53 0.31 13.38
C ASP A 124 -8.12 -0.22 13.07
N PHE A 125 -7.88 -0.59 11.80
CA PHE A 125 -6.57 -1.03 11.31
C PHE A 125 -5.43 -0.07 11.63
N SER A 126 -5.69 1.24 11.73
CA SER A 126 -4.66 2.21 12.15
C SER A 126 -4.05 1.92 13.53
N ARG A 127 -4.80 1.26 14.42
CA ARG A 127 -4.27 0.81 15.72
C ARG A 127 -3.37 -0.41 15.57
N ILE A 128 -3.75 -1.35 14.71
CA ILE A 128 -2.93 -2.52 14.35
C ILE A 128 -1.64 -2.03 13.67
N ASP A 129 -1.76 -1.16 12.68
CA ASP A 129 -0.63 -0.57 11.95
C ASP A 129 0.34 0.16 12.90
N GLY A 130 -0.19 0.88 13.90
CA GLY A 130 0.61 1.52 14.94
C GLY A 130 1.38 0.52 15.81
N ALA A 131 0.75 -0.59 16.22
CA ALA A 131 1.42 -1.62 17.01
C ALA A 131 2.47 -2.40 16.20
N LEU A 132 2.21 -2.66 14.91
CA LEU A 132 3.18 -3.25 14.00
C LEU A 132 4.37 -2.29 13.76
N ASN A 133 4.11 -1.00 13.59
CA ASN A 133 5.15 0.02 13.48
C ASN A 133 6.03 0.07 14.76
N ASP A 134 5.42 0.05 15.93
CA ASP A 134 6.16 -0.01 17.20
C ASP A 134 7.01 -1.30 17.29
N ALA A 135 6.51 -2.42 16.75
CA ALA A 135 7.29 -3.66 16.66
C ALA A 135 8.54 -3.51 15.80
N MET A 136 8.40 -2.90 14.63
CA MET A 136 9.50 -2.64 13.70
C MET A 136 10.52 -1.64 14.27
N TYR A 137 10.06 -0.64 15.01
CA TYR A 137 10.93 0.36 15.62
C TYR A 137 11.82 -0.20 16.74
N HIS A 138 11.33 -1.23 17.45
CA HIS A 138 12.00 -1.77 18.62
C HIS A 138 12.78 -3.07 18.36
N ASN A 139 12.69 -3.63 17.17
CA ASN A 139 13.41 -4.83 16.78
C ASN A 139 14.34 -4.57 15.60
N GLU A 140 15.37 -5.40 15.46
CA GLU A 140 16.39 -5.30 14.41
C GLU A 140 16.25 -6.45 13.41
N VAL A 141 16.50 -6.15 12.14
CA VAL A 141 16.70 -7.12 11.08
C VAL A 141 18.20 -7.38 10.95
N THR A 142 18.62 -8.60 11.26
CA THR A 142 20.04 -8.99 11.32
C THR A 142 20.40 -10.08 10.31
N TRP A 143 19.43 -10.63 9.58
CA TRP A 143 19.64 -11.77 8.67
C TRP A 143 19.97 -11.38 7.22
N CYS A 144 19.75 -10.12 6.82
CA CYS A 144 20.03 -9.64 5.46
C CYS A 144 21.38 -8.91 5.29
N GLY A 145 22.27 -8.98 6.28
CA GLY A 145 23.61 -8.42 6.20
C GLY A 145 23.92 -7.51 7.38
N ASP A 146 23.92 -6.19 7.12
CA ASP A 146 24.12 -5.19 8.17
C ASP A 146 22.87 -5.10 9.05
N ASP A 147 23.08 -4.94 10.36
CA ASP A 147 22.01 -4.76 11.33
C ASP A 147 21.31 -3.41 11.08
N VAL A 148 20.00 -3.47 10.84
CA VAL A 148 19.13 -2.30 10.67
C VAL A 148 17.90 -2.45 11.54
N THR A 149 17.24 -1.35 11.87
CA THR A 149 15.92 -1.45 12.54
C THR A 149 14.89 -2.07 11.59
N GLY A 150 13.87 -2.75 12.13
CA GLY A 150 12.75 -3.23 11.33
C GLY A 150 12.07 -2.12 10.54
N GLU A 151 12.02 -0.91 11.10
CA GLU A 151 11.42 0.23 10.41
C GLU A 151 12.27 0.67 9.22
N GLU A 152 13.60 0.77 9.37
CA GLU A 152 14.48 1.07 8.24
C GLU A 152 14.41 0.00 7.13
N PHE A 153 14.25 -1.26 7.52
CA PHE A 153 14.07 -2.38 6.59
C PHE A 153 12.76 -2.24 5.80
N VAL A 154 11.65 -1.97 6.48
CA VAL A 154 10.32 -1.75 5.89
C VAL A 154 10.30 -0.49 5.00
N ASP A 155 10.88 0.61 5.47
CA ASP A 155 10.99 1.86 4.71
C ASP A 155 11.75 1.65 3.40
N ALA A 156 12.82 0.86 3.41
CA ALA A 156 13.59 0.55 2.20
C ALA A 156 12.75 -0.17 1.15
N TYR A 157 11.84 -1.05 1.56
CA TYR A 157 10.88 -1.68 0.65
C TYR A 157 9.85 -0.67 0.13
N MET A 158 9.24 0.10 1.04
CA MET A 158 8.18 1.05 0.71
C MET A 158 8.66 2.15 -0.24
N ASP A 159 9.88 2.66 -0.05
CA ASP A 159 10.51 3.68 -0.91
C ASP A 159 10.63 3.23 -2.38
N VAL A 160 10.77 1.93 -2.62
CA VAL A 160 10.97 1.35 -3.95
C VAL A 160 9.65 0.87 -4.55
N PHE A 161 8.81 0.21 -3.75
CA PHE A 161 7.69 -0.57 -4.26
C PHE A 161 6.32 0.03 -4.00
N GLN A 162 6.20 1.13 -3.24
CA GLN A 162 4.91 1.81 -3.08
C GLN A 162 4.33 2.20 -4.46
N GLY A 163 3.22 1.55 -4.84
CA GLY A 163 2.54 1.77 -6.12
C GLY A 163 3.21 1.08 -7.31
N ALA A 164 4.15 0.15 -7.10
CA ALA A 164 4.83 -0.58 -8.17
C ALA A 164 3.98 -1.70 -8.79
N PHE A 165 3.04 -2.27 -8.02
CA PHE A 165 2.19 -3.38 -8.46
C PHE A 165 0.69 -3.05 -8.33
N ASP A 166 -0.11 -3.74 -9.15
CA ASP A 166 -1.56 -3.56 -9.27
C ASP A 166 -2.37 -4.58 -8.46
N THR A 167 -1.75 -5.62 -7.87
CA THR A 167 -2.46 -6.73 -7.19
C THR A 167 -1.82 -7.10 -5.86
N HIS A 168 -2.63 -7.62 -4.92
CA HIS A 168 -2.13 -8.12 -3.63
C HIS A 168 -1.12 -9.26 -3.83
N ASP A 169 -1.42 -10.27 -4.65
CA ASP A 169 -0.52 -11.40 -4.96
C ASP A 169 0.89 -10.95 -5.42
N ALA A 170 0.97 -9.82 -6.13
CA ALA A 170 2.22 -9.28 -6.62
C ALA A 170 3.04 -8.65 -5.48
N TYR A 171 2.38 -7.89 -4.61
CA TYR A 171 3.02 -7.37 -3.40
C TYR A 171 3.40 -8.49 -2.44
N GLU A 172 2.56 -9.51 -2.23
CA GLU A 172 2.88 -10.64 -1.35
C GLU A 172 4.14 -11.37 -1.82
N ALA A 173 4.25 -11.67 -3.12
CA ALA A 173 5.44 -12.30 -3.67
C ALA A 173 6.68 -11.40 -3.58
N SER A 174 6.53 -10.09 -3.79
CA SER A 174 7.61 -9.11 -3.67
C SER A 174 8.08 -8.93 -2.22
N VAL A 175 7.16 -8.85 -1.26
CA VAL A 175 7.44 -8.78 0.18
C VAL A 175 8.16 -10.04 0.63
N ALA A 176 7.67 -11.22 0.25
CA ALA A 176 8.30 -12.49 0.62
C ALA A 176 9.75 -12.57 0.09
N ASP A 177 9.97 -12.21 -1.18
CA ASP A 177 11.33 -12.15 -1.74
C ASP A 177 12.22 -11.15 -0.98
N HIS A 178 11.71 -9.95 -0.69
CA HIS A 178 12.45 -8.93 0.04
C HIS A 178 12.85 -9.35 1.47
N VAL A 179 11.91 -9.93 2.22
CA VAL A 179 12.14 -10.41 3.60
C VAL A 179 13.15 -11.57 3.61
N ASP A 180 13.19 -12.37 2.54
CA ASP A 180 14.23 -13.39 2.30
C ASP A 180 15.53 -12.82 1.68
N CYS A 181 15.75 -11.51 1.81
CA CYS A 181 16.92 -10.77 1.34
C CYS A 181 17.10 -10.74 -0.18
N GLY A 182 16.03 -11.03 -0.91
CA GLY A 182 15.90 -10.75 -2.34
C GLY A 182 15.73 -9.26 -2.61
N ASP A 183 15.64 -8.91 -3.89
CA ASP A 183 15.53 -7.51 -4.30
C ASP A 183 14.09 -7.02 -4.45
N GLY A 184 13.11 -7.89 -4.17
CA GLY A 184 11.67 -7.64 -4.23
C GLY A 184 11.12 -7.54 -5.65
N ARG A 185 11.92 -7.81 -6.70
CA ARG A 185 11.47 -7.67 -8.08
C ARG A 185 10.92 -9.00 -8.60
N ILE A 186 9.62 -9.00 -8.94
CA ILE A 186 8.91 -10.15 -9.50
C ILE A 186 8.59 -9.99 -11.00
#